data_AF-A0A502C5N5-F1
#
_entry.id   AF-A0A502C5N5-F1
#
_cell.length_a   1.000
_cell.length_b   1.000
_cell.length_c   1.000
_cell.angle_alpha   90.00
_cell.angle_beta   90.00
_cell.angle_gamma   90.00
#
_symmetry.space_group_name_H-M   'P 1'
#
loop_
_entity.id
_entity.type
_entity.pdbx_description
1 polymer ?
#
loop_
_entity_poly.entity_id
_entity_poly.type
_entity_poly.pdbx_seq_one_letter_code
_entity_poly.pdbx_strand_id
1 'polypeptide(L)'
;MPEELLAMADAIYWKALSGFDFSAYALMLRAVAERSSGADLYLQNDSVLGPFADVDELLARAPWDLSGFMGSAALENHIQSYAFLVRGVDDATVDRLASVMSTRWACNRWRDVVNLQETRFARVAAVGMSVGALWFAPRAGDGEIGLATAMKRKLARSSTKPVIADVRDPTLVAGLELVSAGFPFLKKSLFGRNRALQDANALAAFLAAQAHPPVIEGANDAGR
;
A
#
# COMPACT_ATOMS: atom_id res chain seq x y z
N MET A 1 -4.58 10.50 23.63
CA MET A 1 -3.77 9.55 22.85
C MET A 1 -3.43 8.39 23.78
N PRO A 2 -3.59 7.12 23.37
CA PRO A 2 -3.26 5.97 24.21
C PRO A 2 -1.79 5.99 24.66
N GLU A 3 -1.53 5.71 25.94
CA GLU A 3 -0.17 5.69 26.51
C GLU A 3 0.72 4.62 25.87
N GLU A 4 0.12 3.50 25.48
CA GLU A 4 0.83 2.40 24.80
C GLU A 4 1.47 2.87 23.49
N LEU A 5 0.79 3.75 22.72
CA LEU A 5 1.36 4.31 21.49
C LEU A 5 2.54 5.24 21.78
N LEU A 6 2.48 5.99 22.88
CA LEU A 6 3.59 6.85 23.33
C LEU A 6 4.81 6.04 23.72
N ALA A 7 4.62 4.85 24.31
CA ALA A 7 5.72 3.98 24.70
C ALA A 7 6.36 3.23 23.51
N MET A 8 5.65 3.10 22.39
CA MET A 8 6.09 2.35 21.21
C MET A 8 6.73 3.21 20.11
N ALA A 9 6.71 4.54 20.25
CA ALA A 9 7.18 5.45 19.20
C ALA A 9 8.18 6.48 19.73
N ASP A 10 9.28 6.68 19.01
CA ASP A 10 10.24 7.76 19.31
C ASP A 10 9.64 9.15 19.08
N ALA A 11 8.68 9.25 18.16
CA ALA A 11 7.96 10.48 17.86
C ALA A 11 6.53 10.17 17.41
N ILE A 12 5.59 11.04 17.82
CA ILE A 12 4.22 11.00 17.33
C ILE A 12 3.86 12.35 16.72
N TYR A 13 3.30 12.27 15.52
CA TYR A 13 2.79 13.41 14.80
C TYR A 13 1.28 13.28 14.66
N TRP A 14 0.59 14.39 14.88
CA TRP A 14 -0.87 14.44 14.84
C TRP A 14 -1.32 15.58 13.93
N LYS A 15 -2.38 15.34 13.15
CA LYS A 15 -3.03 16.35 12.32
C LYS A 15 -4.48 16.55 12.74
N ALA A 16 -4.90 17.80 12.86
CA ALA A 16 -6.31 18.14 13.04
C ALA A 16 -7.12 17.96 11.74
N LEU A 17 -6.44 18.03 10.58
CA LEU A 17 -7.06 17.91 9.27
C LEU A 17 -7.62 16.49 9.08
N SER A 18 -8.94 16.36 8.95
CA SER A 18 -9.60 15.09 8.64
C SER A 18 -9.32 14.64 7.21
N GLY A 19 -9.52 13.35 6.94
CA GLY A 19 -9.34 12.75 5.62
C GLY A 19 -8.14 11.80 5.54
N PHE A 20 -7.96 11.21 4.37
CA PHE A 20 -7.02 10.12 4.11
C PHE A 20 -5.53 10.53 4.22
N ASP A 21 -4.68 9.51 4.16
CA ASP A 21 -3.32 9.52 4.68
C ASP A 21 -2.32 10.42 3.94
N PHE A 22 -2.60 10.82 2.69
CA PHE A 22 -1.67 11.67 1.92
C PHE A 22 -1.30 12.98 2.63
N SER A 23 -2.20 13.51 3.45
CA SER A 23 -1.91 14.68 4.28
C SER A 23 -1.01 14.36 5.49
N ALA A 24 -1.09 13.15 6.04
CA ALA A 24 -0.14 12.66 7.04
C ALA A 24 1.23 12.36 6.41
N TYR A 25 1.27 11.77 5.21
CA TYR A 25 2.51 11.57 4.46
C TYR A 25 3.23 12.89 4.18
N ALA A 26 2.47 13.94 3.82
CA ALA A 26 3.02 15.28 3.63
C ALA A 26 3.68 15.85 4.90
N LEU A 27 3.10 15.59 6.07
CA LEU A 27 3.70 15.96 7.35
C LEU A 27 4.99 15.19 7.60
N MET A 28 5.03 13.89 7.29
CA MET A 28 6.19 13.05 7.56
C MET A 28 7.36 13.41 6.65
N LEU A 29 7.07 13.64 5.37
CA LEU A 29 8.08 14.11 4.41
C LEU A 29 8.74 15.42 4.86
N ARG A 30 7.93 16.39 5.32
CA ARG A 30 8.47 17.66 5.84
C ARG A 30 9.29 17.46 7.10
N ALA A 31 8.79 16.67 8.04
CA ALA A 31 9.51 16.40 9.29
C ALA A 31 10.88 15.74 9.02
N VAL A 32 10.93 14.79 8.09
CA VAL A 32 12.19 14.16 7.68
C VAL A 32 13.09 15.16 6.94
N ALA A 33 12.59 15.89 5.95
CA ALA A 33 13.38 16.89 5.23
C ALA A 33 13.99 17.94 6.17
N GLU A 34 13.22 18.43 7.14
CA GLU A 34 13.66 19.47 8.09
C GLU A 34 14.64 18.95 9.14
N ARG A 35 14.47 17.71 9.64
CA ARG A 35 15.22 17.21 10.82
C ARG A 35 16.24 16.13 10.49
N SER A 36 16.13 15.52 9.33
CA SER A 36 16.91 14.36 8.89
C SER A 36 17.03 14.34 7.37
N SER A 37 17.34 15.50 6.77
CA SER A 37 17.52 15.65 5.33
C SER A 37 18.48 14.59 4.78
N GLY A 38 18.08 13.93 3.69
CA GLY A 38 18.81 12.81 3.09
C GLY A 38 18.48 11.43 3.68
N ALA A 39 17.63 11.34 4.70
CA ALA A 39 17.17 10.05 5.22
C ALA A 39 16.13 9.39 4.29
N ASP A 40 16.12 8.07 4.29
CA ASP A 40 15.08 7.29 3.63
C ASP A 40 13.82 7.23 4.49
N LEU A 41 12.65 7.38 3.86
CA LEU A 41 11.36 7.36 4.52
C LEU A 41 10.50 6.21 3.98
N TYR A 42 10.31 5.20 4.83
CA TYR A 42 9.31 4.16 4.62
C TYR A 42 7.98 4.57 5.26
N LEU A 43 6.89 4.50 4.49
CA LEU A 43 5.55 4.81 4.94
C LEU A 43 4.65 3.60 4.73
N GLN A 44 3.86 3.27 5.77
CA GLN A 44 2.83 2.24 5.74
C GLN A 44 1.58 2.76 6.47
N ASN A 45 0.40 2.59 5.89
CA ASN A 45 -0.85 2.89 6.58
C ASN A 45 -1.52 1.64 7.15
N ASP A 46 -2.62 1.89 7.84
CA ASP A 46 -3.41 0.88 8.52
C ASP A 46 -4.39 0.15 7.60
N SER A 47 -4.35 0.35 6.28
CA SER A 47 -5.18 -0.42 5.34
C SER A 47 -4.67 -1.86 5.14
N VAL A 48 -3.46 -2.15 5.62
CA VAL A 48 -2.82 -3.46 5.53
C VAL A 48 -2.44 -4.03 6.91
N LEU A 49 -2.30 -5.34 6.97
CA LEU A 49 -1.68 -6.14 8.04
C LEU A 49 -0.30 -6.58 7.59
N GLY A 50 0.58 -6.79 8.56
CA GLY A 50 1.97 -7.17 8.35
C GLY A 50 2.95 -6.13 8.93
N PRO A 51 4.24 -6.24 8.63
CA PRO A 51 4.78 -7.11 7.59
C PRO A 51 4.83 -8.61 7.94
N PHE A 52 4.62 -9.46 6.94
CA PHE A 52 4.74 -10.93 7.01
C PHE A 52 5.98 -11.47 6.28
N ALA A 53 6.82 -10.58 5.76
CA ALA A 53 8.09 -10.87 5.13
C ALA A 53 9.14 -9.84 5.59
N ASP A 54 10.41 -10.10 5.32
CA ASP A 54 11.50 -9.18 5.65
C ASP A 54 11.41 -7.91 4.78
N VAL A 55 10.89 -6.83 5.38
CA VAL A 55 10.75 -5.55 4.68
C VAL A 55 12.11 -4.90 4.45
N ASP A 56 13.08 -5.07 5.34
CA ASP A 56 14.39 -4.45 5.20
C ASP A 56 15.13 -4.98 3.97
N GLU A 57 15.04 -6.29 3.72
CA GLU A 57 15.58 -6.88 2.48
C GLU A 57 14.90 -6.32 1.23
N LEU A 58 13.56 -6.17 1.26
CA LEU A 58 12.80 -5.63 0.14
C LEU A 58 13.14 -4.16 -0.13
N LEU A 59 13.25 -3.36 0.93
CA LEU A 59 13.65 -1.96 0.84
C LEU A 59 15.07 -1.87 0.31
N ALA A 60 16.03 -2.65 0.81
CA ALA A 60 17.42 -2.64 0.35
C ALA A 60 17.56 -2.94 -1.15
N ARG A 61 16.66 -3.74 -1.71
CA ARG A 61 16.67 -4.13 -3.13
C ARG A 61 15.96 -3.16 -4.06
N ALA A 62 15.23 -2.18 -3.52
CA ALA A 62 14.47 -1.24 -4.33
C ALA A 62 15.40 -0.17 -4.95
N PRO A 63 15.56 -0.13 -6.30
CA PRO A 63 16.54 0.72 -6.96
C PRO A 63 16.01 2.14 -7.26
N TRP A 64 14.75 2.44 -6.94
CA TRP A 64 14.10 3.70 -7.29
C TRP A 64 14.05 4.67 -6.11
N ASP A 65 14.09 5.96 -6.42
CA ASP A 65 13.92 7.03 -5.43
C ASP A 65 12.53 6.99 -4.80
N LEU A 66 11.50 6.63 -5.58
CA LEU A 66 10.17 6.28 -5.08
C LEU A 66 9.84 4.83 -5.45
N SER A 67 9.67 4.00 -4.44
CA SER A 67 9.33 2.58 -4.61
C SER A 67 7.99 2.25 -3.97
N GLY A 68 7.00 1.91 -4.78
CA GLY A 68 5.73 1.35 -4.31
C GLY A 68 5.82 -0.15 -4.02
N PHE A 69 5.08 -0.65 -3.04
CA PHE A 69 4.99 -2.11 -2.85
C PHE A 69 4.10 -2.77 -3.91
N MET A 70 3.08 -2.08 -4.41
CA MET A 70 2.25 -2.57 -5.51
C MET A 70 1.96 -1.44 -6.50
N GLY A 71 2.33 -1.66 -7.75
CA GLY A 71 1.85 -0.89 -8.88
C GLY A 71 0.63 -1.56 -9.52
N SER A 72 -0.29 -0.77 -10.03
CA SER A 72 -1.49 -1.25 -10.71
C SER A 72 -1.77 -0.45 -11.97
N ALA A 73 -2.26 -1.13 -13.01
CA ALA A 73 -2.77 -0.52 -14.25
C ALA A 73 -4.31 -0.63 -14.37
N ALA A 74 -5.02 -0.81 -13.25
CA ALA A 74 -6.47 -1.01 -13.25
C ALA A 74 -7.27 0.19 -13.76
N LEU A 75 -6.79 1.41 -13.49
CA LEU A 75 -7.36 2.66 -14.00
C LEU A 75 -6.38 3.34 -14.95
N GLU A 76 -5.22 3.70 -14.40
CA GLU A 76 -3.99 4.08 -15.11
C GLU A 76 -2.80 3.49 -14.34
N ASN A 77 -1.59 3.57 -14.88
CA ASN A 77 -0.39 3.13 -14.17
C ASN A 77 -0.19 3.98 -12.92
N HIS A 78 -0.36 3.37 -11.75
CA HIS A 78 -0.25 4.05 -10.46
C HIS A 78 0.37 3.15 -9.39
N ILE A 79 0.86 3.77 -8.31
CA ILE A 79 1.31 3.09 -7.10
C ILE A 79 0.18 3.12 -6.07
N GLN A 80 -0.11 1.99 -5.44
CA GLN A 80 -1.04 1.94 -4.32
C GLN A 80 -0.38 2.55 -3.08
N SER A 81 -1.08 3.45 -2.39
CA SER A 81 -0.44 4.28 -1.35
C SER A 81 -0.38 3.66 0.05
N TYR A 82 -0.80 2.40 0.24
CA TYR A 82 -0.77 1.80 1.59
C TYR A 82 0.64 1.52 2.09
N ALA A 83 1.63 1.36 1.20
CA ALA A 83 3.03 1.20 1.56
C ALA A 83 3.96 1.63 0.42
N PHE A 84 4.94 2.47 0.73
CA PHE A 84 5.97 2.91 -0.21
C PHE A 84 7.22 3.43 0.51
N LEU A 85 8.32 3.52 -0.23
CA LEU A 85 9.61 4.05 0.20
C LEU A 85 9.95 5.29 -0.63
N VAL A 86 10.45 6.33 0.05
CA VAL A 86 11.07 7.50 -0.58
C VAL A 86 12.53 7.57 -0.12
N ARG A 87 13.48 7.55 -1.06
CA ARG A 87 14.91 7.65 -0.76
C ARG A 87 15.35 9.10 -0.62
N GLY A 88 16.32 9.35 0.26
CA GLY A 88 17.04 10.62 0.30
C GLY A 88 16.14 11.85 0.46
N VAL A 89 15.17 11.80 1.37
CA VAL A 89 14.14 12.85 1.50
C VAL A 89 14.76 14.19 1.88
N ASP A 90 14.49 15.20 1.08
CA ASP A 90 14.93 16.59 1.24
C ASP A 90 13.82 17.60 0.87
N ASP A 91 14.13 18.90 0.93
CA ASP A 91 13.18 19.96 0.58
C ASP A 91 12.73 19.87 -0.88
N ALA A 92 13.63 19.48 -1.80
CA ALA A 92 13.29 19.30 -3.21
C ALA A 92 12.26 18.17 -3.41
N THR A 93 12.37 17.11 -2.62
CA THR A 93 11.40 16.01 -2.60
C THR A 93 10.04 16.47 -2.09
N VAL A 94 10.01 17.25 -1.00
CA VAL A 94 8.78 17.85 -0.46
C VAL A 94 8.09 18.72 -1.51
N ASP A 95 8.82 19.63 -2.14
CA ASP A 95 8.28 20.55 -3.14
C ASP A 95 7.75 19.82 -4.36
N ARG A 96 8.46 18.79 -4.83
CA ARG A 96 8.04 17.96 -5.97
C ARG A 96 6.72 17.26 -5.70
N LEU A 97 6.54 16.71 -4.51
CA LEU A 97 5.35 15.93 -4.14
C LEU A 97 4.18 16.81 -3.63
N ALA A 98 4.39 18.10 -3.41
CA ALA A 98 3.43 19.01 -2.79
C ALA A 98 2.06 19.10 -3.49
N SER A 99 1.99 18.77 -4.80
CA SER A 99 0.75 18.80 -5.58
C SER A 99 -0.17 17.59 -5.34
N VAL A 100 0.34 16.50 -4.75
CA VAL A 100 -0.39 15.28 -4.40
C VAL A 100 -0.39 15.00 -2.90
N MET A 101 0.63 15.47 -2.18
CA MET A 101 0.80 15.37 -0.73
C MET A 101 0.80 16.77 -0.13
N SER A 102 -0.30 17.14 0.55
CA SER A 102 -0.44 18.47 1.15
C SER A 102 -0.81 18.40 2.63
N THR A 103 -0.21 19.28 3.41
CA THR A 103 -0.61 19.51 4.81
C THR A 103 -1.82 20.43 4.95
N ARG A 104 -2.31 21.01 3.84
CA ARG A 104 -3.39 22.02 3.82
C ARG A 104 -4.74 21.45 3.41
N TRP A 105 -4.76 20.31 2.74
CA TRP A 105 -5.98 19.66 2.28
C TRP A 105 -5.81 18.14 2.27
N ALA A 106 -6.93 17.43 2.38
CA ALA A 106 -6.98 15.98 2.30
C ALA A 106 -8.27 15.56 1.61
N CYS A 107 -8.22 14.45 0.87
CA CYS A 107 -9.41 13.83 0.33
C CYS A 107 -10.18 13.11 1.44
N ASN A 108 -11.51 13.19 1.43
CA ASN A 108 -12.39 12.50 2.39
C ASN A 108 -13.09 11.29 1.79
N ARG A 109 -12.96 11.05 0.48
CA ARG A 109 -13.57 9.93 -0.22
C ARG A 109 -12.49 9.11 -0.89
N TRP A 110 -12.60 7.78 -0.80
CA TRP A 110 -11.62 6.87 -1.37
C TRP A 110 -11.44 7.08 -2.89
N ARG A 111 -12.52 7.39 -3.63
CA ARG A 111 -12.44 7.66 -5.07
C ARG A 111 -11.60 8.89 -5.39
N ASP A 112 -11.68 9.91 -4.54
CA ASP A 112 -10.94 11.15 -4.73
C ASP A 112 -9.45 10.92 -4.42
N VAL A 113 -9.13 10.10 -3.40
CA VAL A 113 -7.75 9.67 -3.12
C VAL A 113 -7.16 8.95 -4.33
N VAL A 114 -7.87 7.96 -4.86
CA VAL A 114 -7.42 7.21 -6.04
C VAL A 114 -7.20 8.16 -7.22
N ASN A 115 -8.23 8.94 -7.59
CA ASN A 115 -8.22 9.74 -8.82
C ASN A 115 -7.33 11.00 -8.78
N LEU A 116 -7.16 11.62 -7.61
CA LEU A 116 -6.44 12.89 -7.47
C LEU A 116 -5.06 12.72 -6.84
N GLN A 117 -4.81 11.63 -6.13
CA GLN A 117 -3.56 11.41 -5.40
C GLN A 117 -2.83 10.17 -5.92
N GLU A 118 -3.38 8.96 -5.80
CA GLU A 118 -2.66 7.72 -6.18
C GLU A 118 -2.29 7.67 -7.67
N THR A 119 -3.24 7.95 -8.55
CA THR A 119 -3.04 7.97 -10.02
C THR A 119 -2.00 9.01 -10.44
N ARG A 120 -1.96 10.14 -9.72
CA ARG A 120 -1.02 11.24 -9.98
C ARG A 120 0.34 11.04 -9.31
N PHE A 121 0.42 10.26 -8.24
CA PHE A 121 1.58 10.21 -7.35
C PHE A 121 2.85 9.80 -8.09
N ALA A 122 2.82 8.64 -8.76
CA ALA A 122 3.96 8.16 -9.53
C ALA A 122 4.35 9.13 -10.67
N ARG A 123 3.35 9.71 -11.36
CA ARG A 123 3.56 10.67 -12.45
C ARG A 123 4.22 11.97 -11.97
N VAL A 124 3.79 12.51 -10.84
CA VAL A 124 4.35 13.73 -10.24
C VAL A 124 5.77 13.48 -9.76
N ALA A 125 6.01 12.34 -9.10
CA ALA A 125 7.34 11.95 -8.67
C ALA A 125 8.32 11.79 -9.86
N ALA A 126 7.87 11.14 -10.94
CA ALA A 126 8.68 10.83 -12.12
C ALA A 126 9.27 12.06 -12.86
N VAL A 127 8.81 13.28 -12.55
CA VAL A 127 9.40 14.52 -13.10
C VAL A 127 10.86 14.72 -12.64
N GLY A 128 11.24 14.20 -11.48
CA GLY A 128 12.61 14.34 -10.96
C GLY A 128 13.06 13.24 -10.02
N MET A 129 12.40 12.09 -10.07
CA MET A 129 12.71 10.90 -9.29
C MET A 129 12.61 9.68 -10.21
N SER A 130 13.48 8.71 -10.00
CA SER A 130 13.24 7.36 -10.51
C SER A 130 12.07 6.73 -9.73
N VAL A 131 11.13 6.10 -10.43
CA VAL A 131 9.89 5.57 -9.83
C VAL A 131 9.67 4.13 -10.29
N GLY A 132 9.31 3.26 -9.35
CA GLY A 132 8.91 1.90 -9.68
C GLY A 132 8.10 1.23 -8.58
N ALA A 133 7.80 -0.05 -8.79
CA ALA A 133 7.13 -0.88 -7.80
C ALA A 133 7.75 -2.26 -7.72
N LEU A 134 7.79 -2.81 -6.52
CA LEU A 134 8.35 -4.14 -6.26
C LEU A 134 7.46 -5.26 -6.83
N TRP A 135 6.14 -5.05 -6.82
CA TRP A 135 5.16 -5.89 -7.52
C TRP A 135 4.31 -5.05 -8.46
N PHE A 136 3.88 -5.65 -9.57
CA PHE A 136 3.07 -4.95 -10.57
C PHE A 136 1.90 -5.79 -11.06
N ALA A 137 0.72 -5.18 -11.08
CA ALA A 137 -0.52 -5.73 -11.59
C ALA A 137 -0.87 -5.06 -12.93
N PRO A 138 -0.64 -5.71 -14.09
CA PRO A 138 -0.99 -5.11 -15.37
C PRO A 138 -2.51 -5.09 -15.59
N ARG A 139 -2.92 -4.42 -16.66
CA ARG A 139 -4.31 -4.28 -17.06
C ARG A 139 -4.87 -5.63 -17.52
N ALA A 140 -6.15 -5.89 -17.25
CA ALA A 140 -6.82 -7.07 -17.79
C ALA A 140 -7.06 -6.85 -19.28
N GLY A 141 -6.65 -7.83 -20.09
CA GLY A 141 -6.86 -7.83 -21.54
C GLY A 141 -5.61 -7.62 -22.38
N ASP A 142 -4.50 -7.13 -21.81
CA ASP A 142 -3.31 -6.75 -22.60
C ASP A 142 -2.49 -7.94 -23.11
N GLY A 143 -2.94 -9.19 -22.93
CA GLY A 143 -2.21 -10.40 -23.34
C GLY A 143 -0.87 -10.62 -22.62
N GLU A 144 -0.37 -9.61 -21.92
CA GLU A 144 0.79 -9.68 -21.05
C GLU A 144 0.50 -10.50 -19.80
N ILE A 145 1.53 -11.24 -19.37
CA ILE A 145 1.48 -12.15 -18.23
C ILE A 145 1.37 -11.33 -16.96
N GLY A 146 0.16 -10.93 -16.58
CA GLY A 146 -0.06 -10.29 -15.30
C GLY A 146 0.28 -11.19 -14.13
N LEU A 147 0.54 -10.59 -12.97
CA LEU A 147 0.81 -11.31 -11.72
C LEU A 147 -0.27 -12.37 -11.46
N ALA A 148 -1.53 -12.05 -11.75
CA ALA A 148 -2.64 -13.00 -11.70
C ALA A 148 -2.48 -14.18 -12.69
N THR A 149 -1.99 -13.95 -13.92
CA THR A 149 -1.71 -14.98 -14.94
C THR A 149 -0.44 -15.79 -14.65
N ALA A 150 0.62 -15.16 -14.14
CA ALA A 150 1.83 -15.81 -13.65
C ALA A 150 1.53 -16.72 -12.45
N MET A 151 0.71 -16.23 -11.52
CA MET A 151 0.19 -17.02 -10.41
C MET A 151 -0.76 -18.10 -10.90
N LYS A 152 -1.65 -17.82 -11.86
CA LYS A 152 -2.49 -18.86 -12.50
C LYS A 152 -1.65 -19.97 -13.12
N ARG A 153 -0.53 -19.67 -13.78
CA ARG A 153 0.38 -20.70 -14.33
C ARG A 153 1.06 -21.51 -13.23
N LYS A 154 1.40 -20.89 -12.10
CA LYS A 154 1.97 -21.57 -10.92
C LYS A 154 0.92 -22.39 -10.14
N LEU A 155 -0.34 -21.95 -10.16
CA LEU A 155 -1.47 -22.50 -9.40
C LEU A 155 -2.40 -23.41 -10.20
N ALA A 156 -2.32 -23.44 -11.55
CA ALA A 156 -3.12 -24.32 -12.42
C ALA A 156 -2.80 -25.82 -12.26
N ARG A 157 -2.08 -26.21 -11.20
CA ARG A 157 -2.11 -27.59 -10.67
C ARG A 157 -3.27 -27.84 -9.71
N SER A 158 -4.06 -26.84 -9.31
CA SER A 158 -5.23 -27.03 -8.46
C SER A 158 -6.32 -25.97 -8.64
N SER A 159 -7.51 -26.46 -8.98
CA SER A 159 -8.83 -25.83 -8.93
C SER A 159 -9.35 -25.04 -10.16
N THR A 160 -10.56 -25.47 -10.54
CA THR A 160 -11.39 -25.05 -11.65
C THR A 160 -12.47 -24.08 -11.14
N LYS A 161 -12.33 -22.78 -11.43
CA LYS A 161 -13.47 -21.85 -11.61
C LYS A 161 -12.99 -20.55 -12.29
N PRO A 162 -13.70 -20.05 -13.31
CA PRO A 162 -13.30 -18.81 -13.99
C PRO A 162 -13.74 -17.61 -13.15
N VAL A 163 -12.77 -16.85 -12.65
CA VAL A 163 -13.00 -15.52 -12.06
C VAL A 163 -13.26 -14.52 -13.21
N ILE A 164 -14.36 -13.77 -13.06
CA ILE A 164 -14.90 -12.76 -13.97
C ILE A 164 -13.84 -11.71 -14.35
N ALA A 165 -13.86 -11.30 -15.63
CA ALA A 165 -12.84 -10.51 -16.34
C ALA A 165 -12.81 -8.99 -16.06
N ASP A 166 -13.10 -8.55 -14.83
CA ASP A 166 -12.80 -7.17 -14.42
C ASP A 166 -11.47 -7.16 -13.67
N VAL A 167 -10.60 -6.19 -13.95
CA VAL A 167 -9.32 -6.03 -13.22
C VAL A 167 -9.63 -5.88 -11.74
N ARG A 168 -9.42 -6.96 -10.99
CA ARG A 168 -9.46 -6.93 -9.54
C ARG A 168 -8.04 -6.82 -9.05
N ASP A 169 -7.81 -5.78 -8.25
CA ASP A 169 -6.58 -5.58 -7.49
C ASP A 169 -6.06 -6.92 -6.91
N PRO A 170 -4.85 -7.38 -7.28
CA PRO A 170 -4.37 -8.70 -6.87
C PRO A 170 -4.22 -8.83 -5.37
N THR A 171 -4.01 -7.72 -4.64
CA THR A 171 -3.96 -7.73 -3.17
C THR A 171 -5.31 -8.05 -2.54
N LEU A 172 -6.40 -7.96 -3.31
CA LEU A 172 -7.75 -8.34 -2.87
C LEU A 172 -8.11 -9.77 -3.26
N VAL A 173 -7.71 -10.25 -4.43
CA VAL A 173 -8.14 -11.57 -4.95
C VAL A 173 -7.12 -12.69 -4.75
N ALA A 174 -5.86 -12.36 -4.50
CA ALA A 174 -4.75 -13.31 -4.39
C ALA A 174 -3.83 -12.98 -3.21
N GLY A 175 -4.40 -12.47 -2.11
CA GLY A 175 -3.63 -11.95 -0.98
C GLY A 175 -2.72 -13.02 -0.34
N LEU A 176 -3.26 -14.21 -0.04
CA LEU A 176 -2.46 -15.29 0.55
C LEU A 176 -1.37 -15.81 -0.39
N GLU A 177 -1.66 -15.88 -1.68
CA GLU A 177 -0.70 -16.29 -2.69
C GLU A 177 0.42 -15.26 -2.85
N LEU A 178 0.09 -13.97 -2.80
CA LEU A 178 1.06 -12.88 -2.81
C LEU A 178 1.98 -12.98 -1.60
N VAL A 179 1.43 -13.18 -0.41
CA VAL A 179 2.24 -13.32 0.81
C VAL A 179 3.15 -14.55 0.74
N SER A 180 2.62 -15.67 0.26
CA SER A 180 3.42 -16.87 0.02
C SER A 180 4.54 -16.67 -1.02
N ALA A 181 4.40 -15.66 -1.89
CA ALA A 181 5.40 -15.27 -2.89
C ALA A 181 6.36 -14.16 -2.41
N GLY A 182 6.28 -13.75 -1.14
CA GLY A 182 7.17 -12.75 -0.53
C GLY A 182 6.61 -11.33 -0.49
N PHE A 183 5.36 -11.11 -0.90
CA PHE A 183 4.70 -9.81 -0.69
C PHE A 183 4.40 -9.62 0.80
N PRO A 184 4.79 -8.53 1.45
CA PRO A 184 4.80 -8.48 2.92
C PRO A 184 3.43 -8.22 3.56
N PHE A 185 2.36 -7.96 2.81
CA PHE A 185 1.12 -7.41 3.37
C PHE A 185 -0.16 -8.19 3.01
N LEU A 186 -1.16 -8.10 3.88
CA LEU A 186 -2.55 -8.46 3.57
C LEU A 186 -3.46 -7.26 3.77
N LYS A 187 -4.40 -7.00 2.87
CA LYS A 187 -5.37 -5.90 3.07
C LYS A 187 -6.33 -6.21 4.21
N LYS A 188 -6.49 -5.29 5.16
CA LYS A 188 -7.46 -5.41 6.26
C LYS A 188 -8.89 -5.58 5.76
N SER A 189 -9.22 -4.96 4.62
CA SER A 189 -10.56 -5.08 4.02
C SER A 189 -10.98 -6.52 3.70
N LEU A 190 -10.04 -7.47 3.57
CA LEU A 190 -10.31 -8.90 3.41
C LEU A 190 -10.99 -9.54 4.62
N PHE A 191 -10.94 -8.88 5.78
CA PHE A 191 -11.61 -9.32 7.01
C PHE A 191 -12.92 -8.55 7.27
N GLY A 192 -13.40 -7.78 6.28
CA GLY A 192 -14.62 -7.00 6.37
C GLY A 192 -15.29 -6.87 5.01
N ARG A 193 -15.34 -5.65 4.47
CA ARG A 193 -16.02 -5.32 3.20
C ARG A 193 -15.70 -6.26 2.03
N ASN A 194 -14.48 -6.76 1.96
CA ASN A 194 -13.99 -7.60 0.86
C ASN A 194 -13.83 -9.08 1.25
N ARG A 195 -14.45 -9.53 2.35
CA ARG A 195 -14.35 -10.90 2.87
C ARG A 195 -14.76 -11.96 1.85
N ALA A 196 -15.71 -11.66 0.98
CA ALA A 196 -16.17 -12.59 -0.06
C ALA A 196 -15.14 -12.85 -1.18
N LEU A 197 -14.02 -12.12 -1.22
CA LEU A 197 -13.02 -12.25 -2.28
C LEU A 197 -11.97 -13.35 -2.03
N GLN A 198 -11.86 -13.84 -0.79
CA GLN A 198 -10.92 -14.91 -0.40
C GLN A 198 -11.54 -15.85 0.63
N ASP A 199 -10.92 -17.01 0.84
CA ASP A 199 -11.35 -17.96 1.86
C ASP A 199 -11.04 -17.40 3.27
N ALA A 200 -12.10 -17.04 3.99
CA ALA A 200 -12.00 -16.49 5.33
C ALA A 200 -11.34 -17.44 6.35
N ASN A 201 -11.55 -18.76 6.21
CA ASN A 201 -10.93 -19.74 7.09
C ASN A 201 -9.44 -19.85 6.82
N ALA A 202 -9.04 -19.80 5.54
CA ALA A 202 -7.63 -19.79 5.15
C ALA A 202 -6.92 -18.52 5.65
N LEU A 203 -7.56 -17.36 5.52
CA LEU A 203 -7.04 -16.09 6.04
C LEU A 203 -6.87 -16.10 7.56
N ALA A 204 -7.86 -16.61 8.30
CA ALA A 204 -7.79 -16.73 9.75
C ALA A 204 -6.70 -17.70 10.20
N ALA A 205 -6.60 -18.87 9.54
CA ALA A 205 -5.55 -19.85 9.80
C ALA A 205 -4.15 -19.28 9.52
N PHE A 206 -4.00 -18.51 8.44
CA PHE A 206 -2.76 -17.82 8.13
C PHE A 206 -2.36 -16.83 9.24
N LEU A 207 -3.27 -15.94 9.67
CA LEU A 207 -2.97 -14.98 10.74
C LEU A 207 -2.60 -15.67 12.05
N ALA A 208 -3.32 -16.74 12.40
CA ALA A 208 -3.00 -17.54 13.60
C ALA A 208 -1.60 -18.16 13.51
N ALA A 209 -1.20 -18.66 12.33
CA ALA A 209 0.14 -19.21 12.11
C ALA A 209 1.25 -18.15 12.22
N GLN A 210 0.94 -16.86 11.98
CA GLN A 210 1.85 -15.73 12.17
C GLN A 210 1.83 -15.15 13.59
N ALA A 211 1.13 -15.81 14.54
CA ALA A 211 0.88 -15.29 15.89
C ALA A 211 0.27 -13.87 15.90
N HIS A 212 -0.43 -13.49 14.83
CA HIS A 212 -1.07 -12.18 14.72
C HIS A 212 -2.33 -12.14 15.61
N PRO A 213 -2.58 -11.04 16.34
CA PRO A 213 -3.79 -10.93 17.14
C PRO A 213 -5.07 -11.04 16.28
N PRO A 214 -6.19 -11.52 16.84
CA PRO A 214 -7.45 -11.60 16.10
C PRO A 214 -7.84 -10.23 15.52
N VAL A 215 -8.20 -10.21 14.23
CA VAL A 215 -8.73 -9.00 13.60
C VAL A 215 -10.18 -8.84 14.06
N ILE A 216 -10.45 -7.82 14.88
CA ILE A 216 -11.80 -7.55 15.38
C ILE A 216 -12.64 -7.00 14.22
N GLU A 217 -13.66 -7.75 13.79
CA GLU A 217 -14.64 -7.30 12.81
C GLU A 217 -15.36 -6.04 13.34
N GLY A 218 -15.45 -4.98 12.52
CA GLY A 218 -16.28 -3.80 12.82
C GLY A 218 -15.55 -2.52 13.25
N ALA A 219 -14.23 -2.49 13.40
CA ALA A 219 -13.53 -1.24 13.74
C ALA A 219 -13.57 -0.18 12.62
N ASN A 220 -13.77 -0.59 11.35
CA ASN A 220 -13.66 0.29 10.18
C ASN A 220 -14.98 0.53 9.40
N ASP A 221 -16.14 0.11 9.92
CA ASP A 221 -17.44 0.42 9.30
C ASP A 221 -18.02 1.78 9.77
N ALA A 222 -17.29 2.53 10.61
CA ALA A 222 -17.60 3.91 10.94
C ALA A 222 -17.07 4.89 9.86
N GLY A 223 -17.62 4.80 8.65
CA GLY A 223 -17.46 5.82 7.59
C GLY A 223 -18.46 5.51 6.48
N ARG A 224 -19.69 6.07 6.44
CA ARG A 224 -20.03 7.51 6.35
C ARG A 224 -19.13 8.27 5.38
#